data_AF-A0A6A3MB43-F1
#
_entry.id   AF-A0A6A3MB43-F1
#
_cell.length_a   1.000
_cell.length_b   1.000
_cell.length_c   1.000
_cell.angle_alpha   90.00
_cell.angle_beta   90.00
_cell.angle_gamma   90.00
#
_symmetry.space_group_name_H-M   'P 1'
#
loop_
_entity.id
_entity.type
_entity.pdbx_description
1 polymer ?
#
loop_
_entity_poly.entity_id
_entity_poly.type
_entity_poly.pdbx_seq_one_letter_code
_entity_poly.pdbx_strand_id
1 'polypeptide(L)'
;METASELIEWCLWHSLSLWKIVWWLLRDHWPTVLLLLIGAVGGVVTRPLWRIAGRLIGTVFGFAFKWLSLLKVCVRRYRRFVNGPSVRGRPSAERRWKTFEAIWATPMVVLEARGEHEDGLGRLMYKWLEAYHAL
;
A
#
# COMPACT_ATOMS: atom_id res chain seq x y z
N MET A 1 -59.48 -51.21 -17.67
CA MET A 1 -58.02 -51.32 -17.59
C MET A 1 -57.33 -50.11 -18.21
N GLU A 2 -57.87 -49.55 -19.30
CA GLU A 2 -57.31 -48.38 -20.02
C GLU A 2 -57.24 -47.08 -19.18
N THR A 3 -58.21 -46.82 -18.30
CA THR A 3 -58.21 -45.60 -17.47
C THR A 3 -57.13 -45.59 -16.38
N ALA A 4 -56.74 -46.76 -15.88
CA ALA A 4 -55.71 -46.88 -14.85
C ALA A 4 -54.30 -46.75 -15.43
N SER A 5 -54.06 -47.24 -16.65
CA SER A 5 -52.77 -47.09 -17.34
C SER A 5 -52.49 -45.63 -17.71
N GLU A 6 -53.49 -44.90 -18.20
CA GLU A 6 -53.39 -43.47 -18.53
C GLU A 6 -53.05 -42.61 -17.30
N LEU A 7 -53.68 -42.90 -16.16
CA LEU A 7 -53.40 -42.22 -14.89
C LEU A 7 -51.97 -42.49 -14.39
N ILE A 8 -51.49 -43.73 -14.52
CA ILE A 8 -50.13 -44.11 -14.12
C ILE A 8 -49.09 -43.45 -15.04
N GLU A 9 -49.34 -43.44 -16.35
CA GLU A 9 -48.46 -42.82 -17.33
C GLU A 9 -48.35 -41.30 -17.12
N TRP A 10 -49.49 -40.63 -16.89
CA TRP A 10 -49.53 -39.21 -16.56
C TRP A 10 -48.76 -38.90 -15.28
N CYS A 11 -48.97 -39.68 -14.20
CA CYS A 11 -48.24 -39.51 -12.94
C CYS A 11 -46.73 -39.70 -13.10
N LEU A 12 -46.30 -40.72 -13.85
CA LEU A 12 -44.89 -40.98 -14.11
C LEU A 12 -44.26 -39.84 -14.90
N TRP A 13 -44.96 -39.33 -15.92
CA TRP A 13 -44.49 -38.21 -16.75
C TRP A 13 -44.31 -36.92 -15.95
N HIS A 14 -45.27 -36.61 -15.05
CA HIS A 14 -45.16 -35.47 -14.15
C HIS A 14 -44.06 -35.65 -13.12
N SER A 15 -43.90 -36.83 -12.53
CA SER A 15 -42.82 -37.10 -11.57
C SER A 15 -41.43 -36.96 -12.21
N LEU A 16 -41.26 -37.42 -13.46
CA LEU A 16 -40.01 -37.31 -14.20
C LEU A 16 -39.73 -35.86 -14.61
N SER A 17 -40.77 -35.10 -14.95
CA SER A 17 -40.66 -33.68 -15.29
C SER A 17 -40.26 -32.85 -14.08
N LEU A 18 -40.91 -33.07 -12.93
CA LEU A 18 -40.56 -32.43 -11.66
C LEU A 18 -39.15 -32.80 -11.23
N TRP A 19 -38.77 -34.08 -11.33
CA TRP A 19 -37.41 -34.53 -11.01
C TRP A 19 -36.35 -33.85 -11.89
N LYS A 20 -36.60 -33.71 -13.21
CA LYS A 20 -35.71 -32.98 -14.11
C LYS A 20 -35.54 -31.52 -13.72
N ILE A 21 -36.64 -30.83 -13.40
CA ILE A 21 -36.62 -29.41 -13.00
C ILE A 21 -35.85 -29.23 -11.69
N VAL A 22 -36.11 -30.09 -10.69
CA VAL A 22 -35.39 -30.08 -9.41
C VAL A 22 -33.90 -30.35 -9.63
N TRP A 23 -33.55 -31.33 -10.46
CA TRP A 23 -32.16 -31.64 -10.79
C TRP A 23 -31.46 -30.50 -11.53
N TRP A 24 -32.17 -29.82 -12.44
CA TRP A 24 -31.66 -28.66 -13.17
C TRP A 24 -31.37 -27.50 -12.23
N LEU A 25 -32.33 -27.14 -11.37
CA LEU A 25 -32.17 -26.09 -10.36
C LEU A 25 -31.06 -26.41 -9.37
N LEU A 26 -30.97 -27.66 -8.91
CA LEU A 26 -29.92 -28.08 -8.00
C LEU A 26 -28.54 -27.96 -8.66
N ARG A 27 -28.40 -28.41 -9.91
CA ARG A 27 -27.14 -28.35 -10.65
C ARG A 27 -26.70 -26.93 -10.99
N ASP A 28 -27.64 -26.04 -11.28
CA ASP A 28 -27.35 -24.64 -11.63
C ASP A 28 -27.00 -23.79 -10.40
N HIS A 29 -27.67 -24.02 -9.27
CA HIS A 29 -27.42 -23.25 -8.05
C HIS A 29 -26.27 -23.78 -7.20
N TRP A 30 -25.96 -25.09 -7.25
CA TRP A 30 -24.84 -25.69 -6.51
C TRP A 30 -23.47 -25.01 -6.75
N PRO A 31 -23.03 -24.72 -8.00
CA PRO A 31 -21.76 -24.03 -8.22
C PRO A 31 -21.74 -22.62 -7.63
N THR A 32 -22.87 -21.91 -7.65
CA THR A 32 -22.99 -20.57 -7.06
C THR A 32 -22.83 -20.63 -5.54
N VAL A 33 -23.48 -21.59 -4.88
CA VAL A 33 -23.35 -21.82 -3.44
C VAL A 33 -21.91 -22.22 -3.09
N LEU A 34 -21.28 -23.07 -3.89
CA LEU A 34 -19.89 -23.48 -3.69
C LEU A 34 -18.93 -22.29 -3.80
N LEU A 35 -19.10 -21.43 -4.80
CA LEU A 35 -18.29 -20.21 -4.96
C LEU A 35 -18.48 -19.24 -3.79
N LEU A 36 -19.72 -19.07 -3.31
CA LEU A 36 -20.01 -18.25 -2.13
C LEU A 36 -19.34 -18.82 -0.88
N LEU A 37 -19.36 -20.14 -0.68
CA LEU A 37 -18.67 -20.79 0.44
C LEU A 37 -17.15 -20.64 0.35
N ILE A 38 -16.56 -20.85 -0.83
CA ILE A 38 -15.11 -20.65 -1.05
C ILE A 38 -14.74 -19.17 -0.81
N GLY A 39 -15.52 -18.24 -1.33
CA GLY A 39 -15.31 -16.80 -1.10
C GLY A 39 -15.46 -16.40 0.37
N ALA A 40 -16.43 -16.97 1.09
CA ALA A 40 -16.61 -16.74 2.52
C ALA A 40 -15.44 -17.29 3.35
N VAL A 41 -15.05 -18.55 3.12
CA VAL A 41 -13.94 -19.20 3.82
C VAL A 41 -12.61 -18.51 3.47
N GLY A 42 -12.36 -18.27 2.17
CA GLY A 42 -11.19 -17.53 1.70
C GLY A 42 -11.15 -16.11 2.26
N GLY A 43 -12.29 -15.43 2.34
CA GLY A 43 -12.43 -14.13 2.98
C GLY A 43 -12.08 -14.16 4.47
N VAL A 44 -12.55 -15.16 5.21
CA VAL A 44 -12.22 -15.31 6.64
C VAL A 44 -10.74 -15.60 6.86
N VAL A 45 -10.13 -16.44 6.02
CA VAL A 45 -8.68 -16.77 6.09
C VAL A 45 -7.81 -15.59 5.67
N THR A 46 -8.26 -14.78 4.71
CA THR A 46 -7.50 -13.61 4.25
C THR A 46 -7.67 -12.39 5.15
N ARG A 47 -8.78 -12.24 5.89
CA ARG A 47 -8.99 -11.16 6.87
C ARG A 47 -7.82 -10.91 7.83
N PRO A 48 -7.24 -11.92 8.52
CA PRO A 48 -6.08 -11.69 9.38
C PRO A 48 -4.86 -11.23 8.58
N LEU A 49 -4.65 -11.77 7.37
CA LEU A 49 -3.57 -11.34 6.47
C LEU A 49 -3.74 -9.87 6.05
N TRP A 50 -4.95 -9.45 5.68
CA TRP A 50 -5.25 -8.06 5.35
C TRP A 50 -5.06 -7.12 6.55
N ARG A 51 -5.35 -7.57 7.78
CA ARG A 51 -5.13 -6.77 8.98
C ARG A 51 -3.64 -6.58 9.27
N ILE A 52 -2.83 -7.64 9.10
CA ILE A 52 -1.38 -7.59 9.26
C ILE A 52 -0.76 -6.74 8.14
N ALA A 53 -1.16 -6.98 6.90
CA ALA A 53 -0.73 -6.20 5.74
C ALA A 53 -1.06 -4.72 5.92
N GLY A 54 -2.29 -4.38 6.34
CA GLY A 54 -2.68 -3.01 6.63
C GLY A 54 -1.85 -2.34 7.74
N ARG A 55 -1.49 -3.09 8.79
CA ARG A 55 -0.59 -2.58 9.84
C ARG A 55 0.82 -2.34 9.32
N LEU A 56 1.39 -3.28 8.57
CA LEU A 56 2.72 -3.14 7.97
C LEU A 56 2.77 -2.01 6.96
N ILE A 57 1.75 -1.90 6.12
CA ILE A 57 1.57 -0.80 5.19
C ILE A 57 1.49 0.51 5.98
N GLY A 58 0.66 0.59 7.02
CA GLY A 58 0.54 1.78 7.85
C GLY A 58 1.86 2.22 8.50
N THR A 59 2.65 1.29 9.04
CA THR A 59 3.96 1.62 9.63
C THR A 59 4.97 2.06 8.57
N VAL A 60 5.06 1.38 7.44
CA VAL A 60 5.95 1.74 6.33
C VAL A 60 5.56 3.10 5.74
N PHE A 61 4.27 3.34 5.52
CA PHE A 61 3.79 4.64 5.03
C PHE A 61 4.02 5.73 6.06
N GLY A 62 3.75 5.50 7.35
CA GLY A 62 4.03 6.46 8.41
C GLY A 62 5.51 6.85 8.47
N PHE A 63 6.39 5.85 8.35
CA PHE A 63 7.83 6.07 8.24
C PHE A 63 8.18 6.88 6.98
N ALA A 64 7.72 6.46 5.80
CA ALA A 64 7.99 7.13 4.54
C ALA A 64 7.49 8.58 4.55
N PHE A 65 6.27 8.84 5.05
CA PHE A 65 5.70 10.18 5.16
C PHE A 65 6.50 11.07 6.11
N LYS A 66 6.96 10.53 7.25
CA LYS A 66 7.83 11.26 8.18
C LYS A 66 9.10 11.74 7.47
N TRP A 67 9.82 10.83 6.80
CA TRP A 67 11.04 11.17 6.07
C TRP A 67 10.80 12.08 4.86
N LEU A 68 9.71 11.88 4.11
CA LEU A 68 9.33 12.76 3.01
C LEU A 68 9.03 14.18 3.50
N SER A 69 8.40 14.31 4.67
CA SER A 69 8.11 15.61 5.27
C SER A 69 9.39 16.36 5.65
N LEU A 70 10.36 15.65 6.24
CA LEU A 70 11.69 16.19 6.56
C LEU A 70 12.42 16.60 5.28
N LEU A 71 12.44 15.73 4.27
CA LEU A 71 13.04 16.01 2.96
C LEU A 71 12.41 17.26 2.33
N LYS A 72 11.08 17.41 2.40
CA LYS A 72 10.38 18.60 1.89
C LYS A 72 10.75 19.87 2.64
N VAL A 73 11.02 19.80 3.94
CA VAL A 73 11.56 20.93 4.72
C VAL A 73 13.00 21.25 4.29
N CYS A 74 13.85 20.23 4.14
CA CYS A 74 15.22 20.38 3.64
C CYS A 74 15.24 21.07 2.26
N VAL A 75 14.45 20.57 1.30
CA VAL A 75 14.36 21.14 -0.05
C VAL A 75 13.85 22.57 -0.03
N ARG A 76 12.86 22.89 0.82
CA ARG A 76 12.37 24.28 0.95
C ARG A 76 13.46 25.21 1.48
N ARG A 77 14.20 24.79 2.50
CA ARG A 77 15.30 25.57 3.09
C ARG A 77 16.45 25.73 2.11
N TYR A 78 16.82 24.65 1.41
CA TYR A 78 17.82 24.65 0.36
C TYR A 78 17.45 25.57 -0.80
N ARG A 79 16.23 25.48 -1.34
CA ARG A 79 15.75 26.38 -2.40
C ARG A 79 15.78 27.84 -1.95
N ARG A 80 15.39 28.12 -0.70
CA ARG A 80 15.46 29.49 -0.15
C ARG A 80 16.91 29.98 -0.06
N PHE A 81 17.85 29.13 0.33
CA PHE A 81 19.27 29.47 0.42
C PHE A 81 19.89 29.71 -0.97
N VAL A 82 19.69 28.80 -1.92
CA VAL A 82 20.23 28.90 -3.28
C VAL A 82 19.67 30.10 -4.06
N ASN A 83 18.40 30.43 -3.80
CA ASN A 83 17.77 31.61 -4.37
C ASN A 83 18.08 32.89 -3.58
N GLY A 84 18.79 32.81 -2.46
CA GLY A 84 19.14 33.96 -1.63
C GLY A 84 20.19 34.88 -2.27
N PRO A 85 20.27 36.14 -1.81
CA PRO A 85 21.25 37.11 -2.32
C PRO A 85 22.70 36.68 -2.04
N SER A 86 22.93 35.85 -1.00
CA SER A 86 24.22 35.27 -0.64
C SER A 86 24.84 34.37 -1.71
N VAL A 87 24.01 33.76 -2.56
CA VAL A 87 24.43 32.79 -3.60
C VAL A 87 24.28 33.38 -5.01
N ARG A 88 23.35 34.31 -5.21
CA ARG A 88 23.00 34.84 -6.53
C ARG A 88 24.02 35.84 -7.10
N GLY A 89 24.74 36.57 -6.23
CA GLY A 89 25.75 37.56 -6.64
C GLY A 89 27.18 37.02 -6.78
N ARG A 90 27.41 35.72 -6.56
CA ARG A 90 28.74 35.10 -6.56
C ARG A 90 29.11 34.56 -7.96
N PRO A 91 30.42 34.50 -8.31
CA PRO A 91 30.89 33.89 -9.55
C PRO A 91 30.45 32.42 -9.66
N SER A 92 30.25 31.93 -10.88
CA SER A 92 29.59 30.65 -11.17
C SER A 92 30.23 29.43 -10.49
N ALA A 93 31.56 29.40 -10.36
CA ALA A 93 32.29 28.33 -9.68
C ALA A 93 32.04 28.34 -8.17
N GLU A 94 32.13 29.51 -7.52
CA GLU A 94 31.90 29.66 -6.09
C GLU A 94 30.41 29.44 -5.73
N ARG A 95 29.51 29.85 -6.63
CA ARG A 95 28.07 29.56 -6.54
C ARG A 95 27.80 28.06 -6.53
N ARG A 96 28.40 27.31 -7.46
CA ARG A 96 28.26 25.84 -7.54
C ARG A 96 28.81 25.17 -6.29
N TRP A 97 29.97 25.60 -5.82
CA TRP A 97 30.59 25.09 -4.60
C TRP A 97 29.70 25.33 -3.36
N LYS A 98 29.24 26.57 -3.13
CA LYS A 98 28.34 26.90 -2.02
C LYS A 98 27.00 26.17 -2.09
N THR A 99 26.50 25.93 -3.29
CA THR A 99 25.28 25.16 -3.52
C THR A 99 25.50 23.70 -3.17
N PHE A 100 26.63 23.12 -3.56
CA PHE A 100 27.01 21.74 -3.22
C PHE A 100 27.18 21.55 -1.71
N GLU A 101 27.91 22.46 -1.05
CA GLU A 101 28.10 22.47 0.41
C GLU A 101 26.74 22.52 1.15
N ALA A 102 25.82 23.35 0.66
CA ALA A 102 24.49 23.48 1.23
C ALA A 102 23.60 22.24 1.05
N ILE A 103 23.83 21.39 0.05
CA ILE A 103 23.08 20.13 -0.15
C ILE A 103 23.29 19.20 1.05
N TRP A 104 24.50 19.18 1.61
CA TRP A 104 24.88 18.29 2.71
C TRP A 104 24.67 18.93 4.09
N ALA A 105 24.96 20.22 4.23
CA ALA A 105 24.77 20.93 5.50
C ALA A 105 23.29 21.13 5.88
N THR A 106 22.41 21.38 4.90
CA THR A 106 20.98 21.62 5.16
C THR A 106 20.26 20.44 5.84
N PRO A 107 20.39 19.17 5.37
CA PRO A 107 19.77 18.04 6.04
C PRO A 107 20.37 17.80 7.43
N MET A 108 21.66 18.03 7.66
CA MET A 108 22.31 17.90 8.97
C MET A 108 21.65 18.81 10.02
N VAL A 109 21.50 20.10 9.71
CA VAL A 109 20.82 21.08 10.58
C VAL A 109 19.34 20.74 10.80
N VAL A 110 18.65 20.17 9.81
CA VAL A 110 17.24 19.78 9.95
C VAL A 110 17.08 18.54 10.81
N LEU A 111 18.01 17.58 10.74
CA LEU A 111 18.04 16.40 11.61
C LEU A 111 18.30 16.81 13.07
N GLU A 112 19.26 17.70 13.30
CA GLU A 112 19.53 18.31 14.61
C GLU A 112 18.32 19.04 15.18
N ALA A 113 17.74 19.97 14.41
CA ALA A 113 16.60 20.77 14.85
C ALA A 113 15.34 19.95 15.15
N ARG A 114 15.29 18.70 14.70
CA ARG A 114 14.17 17.76 14.94
C ARG A 114 14.51 16.68 15.96
N GLY A 115 15.73 16.64 16.49
CA GLY A 115 16.20 15.61 17.43
C GLY A 115 16.29 14.22 16.82
N GLU A 116 16.25 14.09 15.48
CA GLU A 116 16.27 12.79 14.80
C GLU A 116 17.70 12.22 14.71
N HIS A 117 18.72 12.99 15.07
CA HIS A 117 20.12 12.57 15.04
C HIS A 117 20.49 11.58 16.15
N GLU A 118 19.66 11.42 17.19
CA GLU A 118 19.99 10.57 18.33
C GLU A 118 19.67 9.09 18.09
N ASP A 119 18.67 8.78 17.25
CA ASP A 119 18.14 7.42 17.11
C ASP A 119 17.95 6.93 15.67
N GLY A 120 18.11 5.61 15.51
CA GLY A 120 17.73 4.86 14.31
C GLY A 120 18.36 5.37 13.01
N LEU A 121 17.50 5.55 11.98
CA LEU A 121 17.93 5.98 10.64
C LEU A 121 18.49 7.41 10.65
N GLY A 122 17.98 8.30 11.50
CA GLY A 122 18.42 9.69 11.53
C GLY A 122 19.84 9.84 12.07
N ARG A 123 20.22 9.04 13.06
CA ARG A 123 21.61 8.91 13.52
C ARG A 123 22.55 8.40 12.42
N LEU A 124 22.12 7.40 11.65
CA LEU A 124 22.92 6.85 10.55
C LEU A 124 23.10 7.88 9.42
N MET A 125 22.02 8.55 9.02
CA MET A 125 22.08 9.63 8.03
C MET A 125 22.95 10.78 8.51
N TYR A 126 22.85 11.17 9.78
CA TYR A 126 23.66 12.24 10.36
C TYR A 126 25.15 11.88 10.31
N LYS A 127 25.55 10.70 10.78
CA LYS A 127 26.94 10.24 10.73
C LYS A 127 27.48 10.11 9.31
N TRP A 128 26.64 9.65 8.38
CA TRP A 128 27.03 9.56 6.98
C TRP A 128 27.26 10.96 6.39
N LEU A 129 26.37 11.92 6.67
CA LEU A 129 26.54 13.32 6.24
C LEU A 129 27.78 13.96 6.87
N GLU A 130 28.02 13.73 8.16
CA GLU A 130 29.19 14.19 8.89
C GLU A 130 30.48 13.65 8.26
N ALA A 131 30.53 12.36 7.92
CA ALA A 131 31.68 11.75 7.26
C ALA A 131 31.94 12.38 5.87
N TYR A 132 30.89 12.65 5.09
CA TYR A 132 31.02 13.32 3.79
C TYR A 132 31.40 14.80 3.90
N HIS A 133 31.02 15.47 4.99
CA HIS A 133 31.40 16.86 5.21
C HIS A 133 32.85 17.02 5.69
N ALA A 134 33.40 15.99 6.33
CA ALA A 134 34.78 15.95 6.81
C ALA A 134 35.81 15.51 5.73
N LEU A 135 35.33 15.05 4.57
CA LEU A 135 36.12 14.65 3.39
C LEU A 135 36.40 15.85 2.48
#